data_AF-A0A0C9T6N9-F1
#
_entry.id   AF-A0A0C9T6N9-F1
#
_cell.length_a   1.000
_cell.length_b   1.000
_cell.length_c   1.000
_cell.angle_alpha   90.00
_cell.angle_beta   90.00
_cell.angle_gamma   90.00
#
_symmetry.space_group_name_H-M   'P 1'
#
loop_
_entity.id
_entity.type
_entity.pdbx_description
1 polymer ?
#
loop_
_entity_poly.entity_id
_entity_poly.type
_entity_poly.pdbx_seq_one_letter_code
_entity_poly.pdbx_strand_id
1 'polypeptide(L)'
;LATFPVMVHEFPTSFDPSGDSPETANFLYWNEDIIPYPSQLQGAEFISHKTREELKAQNKKESSLVLYFTDHETANRCIERQISYDGALYRTAKFIRRPPRCYKCHRFGHFAQDCRFETSYDRCTGSHHMQDCH
;
A
#
# COMPACT_ATOMS: atom_id res chain seq x y z
N LEU A 1 11.53 -1.54 14.85
CA LEU A 1 11.76 -0.09 14.80
C LEU A 1 10.52 0.56 14.21
N ALA A 2 10.16 1.78 14.63
CA ALA A 2 9.08 2.51 13.98
C ALA A 2 9.49 2.87 12.53
N THR A 3 8.56 2.79 11.58
CA THR A 3 8.80 3.14 10.18
C THR A 3 7.94 4.32 9.77
N PHE A 4 8.38 5.02 8.71
CA PHE A 4 7.68 6.14 8.10
C PHE A 4 7.25 5.74 6.69
N PRO A 5 6.03 5.17 6.52
CA PRO A 5 5.67 4.56 5.27
C PRO A 5 5.17 5.58 4.24
N VAL A 6 5.57 5.38 2.98
CA VAL A 6 5.18 6.19 1.83
C VAL A 6 4.60 5.26 0.77
N MET A 7 3.45 5.62 0.21
CA MET A 7 2.83 4.92 -0.91
C MET A 7 3.33 5.52 -2.21
N VAL A 8 3.68 4.66 -3.17
CA VAL A 8 3.90 4.99 -4.58
C VAL A 8 2.68 4.55 -5.37
N HIS A 9 2.10 5.46 -6.16
CA HIS A 9 0.90 5.20 -6.95
C HIS A 9 1.26 4.58 -8.30
N GLU A 10 0.40 3.68 -8.80
CA GLU A 10 0.47 3.13 -10.17
C GLU A 10 1.83 2.51 -10.51
N PHE A 11 2.44 1.83 -9.54
CA PHE A 11 3.78 1.27 -9.69
C PHE A 11 3.76 -0.07 -10.44
N PRO A 12 4.72 -0.35 -11.35
CA PRO A 12 4.71 -1.56 -12.16
C PRO A 12 4.80 -2.83 -11.31
N THR A 13 3.87 -3.77 -11.50
CA THR A 13 3.85 -5.06 -10.77
C THR A 13 4.94 -6.03 -11.21
N SER A 14 5.71 -5.67 -12.24
CA SER A 14 6.93 -6.37 -12.65
C SER A 14 8.10 -6.14 -11.70
N PHE A 15 8.08 -5.05 -10.91
CA PHE A 15 9.10 -4.75 -9.91
C PHE A 15 9.12 -5.81 -8.80
N ASP A 16 10.30 -6.28 -8.43
CA ASP A 16 10.50 -7.15 -7.27
C ASP A 16 10.94 -6.32 -6.05
N PRO A 17 10.07 -6.09 -5.05
CA PRO A 17 10.38 -5.25 -3.89
C PRO A 17 11.25 -5.95 -2.83
N SER A 18 11.72 -7.17 -3.09
CA SER A 18 12.62 -7.89 -2.19
C SER A 18 13.93 -7.10 -2.01
N GLY A 19 14.42 -6.98 -0.78
CA GLY A 19 15.57 -6.13 -0.46
C GLY A 19 16.87 -6.55 -1.16
N ASP A 20 16.97 -7.83 -1.53
CA ASP A 20 18.08 -8.45 -2.24
C ASP A 20 17.91 -8.52 -3.77
N SER A 21 16.80 -7.99 -4.31
CA SER A 21 16.57 -8.02 -5.76
C SER A 21 17.45 -7.01 -6.52
N PRO A 22 17.90 -7.34 -7.74
CA PRO A 22 18.57 -6.37 -8.63
C PRO A 22 17.72 -5.14 -8.92
N GLU A 23 16.40 -5.31 -8.99
CA GLU A 23 15.43 -4.24 -9.19
C GLU A 23 15.45 -3.25 -8.02
N THR A 24 15.51 -3.72 -6.78
CA THR A 24 15.64 -2.87 -5.60
C THR A 24 16.98 -2.14 -5.57
N ALA A 25 18.08 -2.81 -5.96
CA ALA A 25 19.39 -2.16 -6.05
C ALA A 25 19.39 -1.03 -7.10
N ASN A 26 18.84 -1.28 -8.29
CA ASN A 26 18.68 -0.27 -9.35
C ASN A 26 17.75 0.86 -8.91
N PHE A 27 16.65 0.54 -8.23
CA PHE A 27 15.74 1.51 -7.66
C PHE A 27 16.46 2.46 -6.70
N LEU A 28 17.27 1.93 -5.77
CA LEU A 28 18.05 2.74 -4.84
C LEU A 28 19.06 3.63 -5.57
N TYR A 29 19.75 3.09 -6.58
CA TYR A 29 20.70 3.84 -7.39
C TYR A 29 20.04 5.05 -8.09
N TRP A 30 18.88 4.85 -8.73
CA TRP A 30 18.18 5.94 -9.44
C TRP A 30 17.53 6.97 -8.52
N ASN A 31 17.45 6.70 -7.22
CA ASN A 31 16.85 7.58 -6.22
C ASN A 31 17.84 7.96 -5.12
N GLU A 32 19.15 7.94 -5.38
CA GLU A 32 20.19 8.27 -4.38
C GLU A 32 20.05 9.69 -3.82
N ASP A 33 19.51 10.62 -4.61
CA ASP A 33 19.24 11.99 -4.20
C ASP A 33 18.04 12.10 -3.23
N ILE A 34 17.30 11.01 -3.04
CA ILE A 34 16.16 10.87 -2.11
C ILE A 34 16.53 9.93 -0.97
N ILE A 35 17.19 8.81 -1.29
CA ILE A 35 17.58 7.73 -0.37
C ILE A 35 19.12 7.58 -0.41
N PRO A 36 19.88 8.46 0.26
CA PRO A 36 21.36 8.44 0.18
C PRO A 36 21.98 7.16 0.71
N TYR A 37 21.35 6.51 1.70
CA TYR A 37 21.86 5.28 2.28
C TYR A 37 20.81 4.16 2.16
N PRO A 38 21.17 2.98 1.61
CA PRO A 38 20.24 1.85 1.50
C PRO A 38 19.56 1.45 2.81
N SER A 39 20.24 1.64 3.95
CA SER A 39 19.70 1.37 5.29
C SER A 39 18.50 2.26 5.67
N GLN A 40 18.25 3.35 4.93
CA GLN A 40 17.09 4.20 5.13
C GLN A 40 15.81 3.58 4.58
N LEU A 41 15.92 2.66 3.62
CA LEU A 41 14.79 1.84 3.15
C LEU A 41 14.78 0.52 3.91
N GLN A 42 13.95 0.42 4.94
CA GLN A 42 13.80 -0.80 5.74
C GLN A 42 13.16 -1.95 4.95
N GLY A 43 12.35 -1.63 3.94
CA GLY A 43 11.73 -2.61 3.06
C GLY A 43 10.66 -1.99 2.16
N ALA A 44 10.13 -2.79 1.25
CA ALA A 44 9.06 -2.39 0.35
C ALA A 44 8.06 -3.56 0.15
N GLU A 45 6.79 -3.24 -0.11
CA GLU A 45 5.79 -4.26 -0.46
C GLU A 45 4.64 -3.68 -1.29
N PHE A 46 4.00 -4.51 -2.12
CA PHE A 46 2.74 -4.12 -2.75
C PHE A 46 1.55 -4.27 -1.79
N ILE A 47 0.69 -3.24 -1.71
CA ILE A 47 -0.48 -3.24 -0.81
C ILE A 47 -1.48 -4.36 -1.12
N SER A 48 -1.48 -4.89 -2.34
CA SER A 48 -2.38 -5.97 -2.73
C SER A 48 -2.14 -7.26 -1.96
N HIS A 49 -0.96 -7.43 -1.33
CA HIS A 49 -0.53 -8.67 -0.69
C HIS A 49 -0.65 -9.92 -1.59
N LYS A 50 -0.66 -9.70 -2.92
CA LYS A 50 -0.70 -10.73 -3.94
C LYS A 50 0.71 -11.01 -4.44
N THR A 51 1.00 -12.26 -4.77
CA THR A 51 2.27 -12.63 -5.39
C THR A 51 2.36 -12.09 -6.82
N ARG A 52 3.59 -12.07 -7.36
CA ARG A 52 3.82 -11.65 -8.75
C ARG A 52 3.06 -12.54 -9.74
N GLU A 53 2.96 -13.83 -9.45
CA GLU A 53 2.24 -14.82 -10.25
C GLU A 53 0.73 -14.53 -10.26
N GLU A 54 0.16 -14.20 -9.10
CA GLU A 54 -1.26 -13.84 -8.99
C GLU A 54 -1.58 -12.53 -9.72
N LEU A 55 -0.68 -11.54 -9.67
CA LEU A 55 -0.81 -10.27 -10.38
C LEU A 55 -0.71 -10.48 -11.90
N LYS A 56 0.23 -11.32 -12.35
CA LYS A 56 0.36 -11.72 -13.76
C LYS A 56 -0.88 -12.45 -14.26
N ALA A 57 -1.42 -13.40 -13.49
CA ALA A 57 -2.62 -14.13 -13.85
C ALA A 57 -3.85 -13.23 -14.04
N GLN A 58 -3.91 -12.11 -13.30
CA GLN A 58 -4.97 -11.10 -13.41
C GLN A 58 -4.68 -10.03 -14.46
N ASN A 59 -3.58 -10.15 -15.22
CA ASN A 59 -3.09 -9.13 -16.16
C ASN A 59 -2.99 -7.73 -15.52
N LYS A 60 -2.72 -7.67 -14.21
CA LYS A 60 -2.63 -6.41 -13.47
C LYS A 60 -1.22 -5.85 -13.60
N LYS A 61 -1.07 -4.81 -14.41
CA LYS A 61 0.24 -4.21 -14.74
C LYS A 61 0.76 -3.23 -13.69
N GLU A 62 -0.14 -2.62 -12.92
CA GLU A 62 0.20 -1.57 -11.95
C GLU A 62 -0.49 -1.85 -10.61
N SER A 63 0.16 -1.47 -9.51
CA SER A 63 -0.37 -1.58 -8.15
C SER A 63 0.24 -0.50 -7.27
N SER A 64 -0.22 -0.37 -6.02
CA SER A 64 0.40 0.57 -5.08
C SER A 64 1.52 -0.11 -4.33
N LEU A 65 2.73 0.44 -4.45
CA LEU A 65 3.91 0.04 -3.67
C LEU A 65 3.95 0.85 -2.37
N VAL A 66 4.35 0.24 -1.27
CA VAL A 66 4.61 0.91 0.00
C VAL A 66 6.09 0.78 0.31
N LEU A 67 6.76 1.91 0.53
CA LEU A 67 8.14 2.01 0.96
C LEU A 67 8.17 2.29 2.46
N TYR A 68 8.99 1.56 3.22
CA TYR A 68 9.13 1.71 4.66
C TYR A 68 10.45 2.38 5.00
N PHE A 69 10.42 3.67 5.34
CA PHE A 69 11.63 4.40 5.70
C PHE A 69 11.93 4.31 7.20
N THR A 70 13.22 4.33 7.56
CA THR A 70 13.67 4.35 8.97
C THR A 70 13.65 5.74 9.58
N ASP A 71 13.65 6.80 8.76
CA ASP A 71 13.60 8.18 9.18
C ASP A 71 12.55 9.00 8.41
N HIS A 72 12.04 10.06 9.04
CA HIS A 72 10.97 10.89 8.49
C HIS A 72 11.46 11.88 7.43
N GLU A 73 12.74 12.24 7.42
CA GLU A 73 13.31 13.21 6.49
C GLU A 73 13.36 12.60 5.08
N THR A 74 13.85 11.38 4.97
CA THR A 74 13.87 10.58 3.74
C THR A 74 12.44 10.31 3.24
N ALA A 75 11.51 9.98 4.14
CA ALA A 75 10.10 9.81 3.78
C ALA A 75 9.48 11.10 3.21
N ASN A 76 9.75 12.26 3.83
CA ASN A 76 9.26 13.55 3.35
C ASN A 76 9.88 13.92 1.99
N ARG A 77 11.19 13.72 1.82
CA ARG A 77 11.87 13.91 0.51
C ARG A 77 11.24 13.05 -0.57
N CYS A 78 10.95 11.78 -0.26
CA CYS A 78 10.27 10.86 -1.17
C CYS A 78 8.88 11.37 -1.58
N ILE A 79 8.10 11.93 -0.64
CA ILE A 79 6.79 12.53 -0.92
C ILE A 79 6.91 13.78 -1.80
N GLU A 80 7.87 14.65 -1.51
CA GLU A 80 8.04 15.93 -2.20
C GLU A 80 8.60 15.75 -3.62
N ARG A 81 9.56 14.84 -3.79
CA ARG A 81 10.33 14.68 -5.02
C ARG A 81 9.83 13.60 -5.97
N GLN A 82 8.89 12.76 -5.52
CA GLN A 82 8.45 11.57 -6.26
C GLN A 82 9.58 10.54 -6.40
N ILE A 83 9.29 9.37 -6.95
CA ILE A 83 10.27 8.29 -7.10
C ILE A 83 10.49 7.99 -8.58
N SER A 84 11.75 7.82 -8.98
CA SER A 84 12.14 7.42 -10.32
C SER A 84 12.23 5.90 -10.44
N TYR A 85 11.69 5.33 -11.50
CA TYR A 85 11.88 3.92 -11.86
C TYR A 85 11.66 3.73 -13.37
N ASP A 86 12.54 2.98 -14.03
CA ASP A 86 12.47 2.66 -15.47
C ASP A 86 12.22 3.89 -16.38
N GLY A 87 12.87 5.02 -16.05
CA GLY A 87 12.75 6.27 -16.81
C GLY A 87 11.46 7.07 -16.57
N ALA A 88 10.60 6.64 -15.65
CA ALA A 88 9.37 7.35 -15.27
C ALA A 88 9.42 7.85 -13.82
N LEU A 89 8.69 8.94 -13.55
CA LEU A 89 8.48 9.47 -12.20
C LEU A 89 7.10 9.05 -11.68
N TYR A 90 7.08 8.54 -10.47
CA TYR A 90 5.89 8.01 -9.83
C TYR A 90 5.48 8.86 -8.63
N ARG A 91 4.21 9.26 -8.63
CA ARG A 91 3.63 10.04 -7.54
C ARG A 91 3.68 9.27 -6.23
N THR A 92 4.06 9.98 -5.19
CA THR A 92 4.20 9.46 -3.83
C THR A 92 3.30 10.21 -2.87
N ALA A 93 2.84 9.53 -1.82
CA ALA A 93 2.02 10.12 -0.78
C ALA A 93 2.27 9.42 0.56
N LYS A 94 2.03 10.11 1.67
CA LYS A 94 2.09 9.50 3.00
C LYS A 94 1.15 8.29 3.06
N PHE A 95 1.68 7.14 3.45
CA PHE A 95 0.85 5.95 3.58
C PHE A 95 0.14 5.95 4.93
N ILE A 96 -1.19 5.96 4.90
CA ILE A 96 -2.03 5.84 6.08
C ILE A 96 -2.77 4.50 5.97
N ARG A 97 -2.31 3.49 6.73
CA ARG A 97 -3.06 2.23 6.91
C ARG A 97 -4.41 2.59 7.52
N ARG A 98 -5.46 2.66 6.71
CA ARG A 98 -6.82 2.85 7.24
C ARG A 98 -7.23 1.57 7.97
N PRO A 99 -7.72 1.66 9.23
CA PRO A 99 -8.30 0.51 9.88
C PRO A 99 -9.41 -0.08 8.99
N PRO A 100 -9.51 -1.41 8.88
CA PRO A 100 -10.57 -2.01 8.08
C PRO A 100 -11.92 -1.61 8.66
N ARG A 101 -12.85 -1.25 7.79
CA ARG A 101 -14.25 -1.08 8.16
C ARG A 101 -14.94 -2.42 8.03
N CYS A 102 -15.52 -2.89 9.12
CA CYS A 102 -16.32 -4.11 9.12
C CYS A 102 -17.58 -3.90 8.29
N TYR A 103 -17.85 -4.76 7.30
CA TYR A 103 -19.07 -4.67 6.48
C TYR A 103 -20.31 -5.22 7.19
N LYS A 104 -20.16 -5.91 8.32
CA LYS A 104 -21.26 -6.45 9.13
C LYS A 104 -21.80 -5.43 10.14
N CYS A 105 -20.91 -4.77 10.88
CA CYS A 105 -21.31 -3.84 11.94
C CYS A 105 -20.86 -2.39 11.69
N HIS A 106 -20.27 -2.11 10.53
CA HIS A 106 -19.78 -0.78 10.11
C HIS A 106 -18.76 -0.10 11.02
N ARG A 107 -18.31 -0.76 12.10
CA ARG A 107 -17.24 -0.30 12.99
C ARG A 107 -15.86 -0.54 12.37
N PHE A 108 -14.91 0.30 12.74
CA PHE A 108 -13.52 0.19 12.30
C PHE A 108 -12.71 -0.77 13.18
N GLY A 109 -11.60 -1.28 12.65
CA GLY A 109 -10.59 -2.04 13.38
C GLY A 109 -10.69 -3.56 13.23
N HIS A 110 -11.65 -4.08 12.47
CA HIS A 110 -11.75 -5.51 12.15
C HIS A 110 -12.45 -5.75 10.80
N PHE A 111 -12.23 -6.93 10.21
CA PHE A 111 -12.98 -7.38 9.03
C PHE A 111 -14.29 -8.06 9.44
N ALA A 112 -15.23 -8.22 8.50
CA ALA A 112 -16.52 -8.87 8.77
C ALA A 112 -16.38 -10.32 9.28
N GLN A 113 -15.34 -11.03 8.83
CA GLN A 113 -15.03 -12.40 9.27
C GLN A 113 -14.66 -12.47 10.76
N ASP A 114 -14.03 -11.41 11.30
CA ASP A 114 -13.60 -11.32 12.70
C ASP A 114 -14.62 -10.61 13.59
N CYS A 115 -15.82 -10.32 13.07
CA CYS A 115 -16.80 -9.50 13.76
C CYS A 115 -17.53 -10.27 14.87
N ARG A 116 -17.34 -9.82 16.12
CA ARG A 116 -18.04 -10.34 17.31
C ARG A 116 -19.35 -9.60 17.63
N PHE A 117 -19.69 -8.59 16.84
CA PHE A 117 -20.92 -7.82 17.02
C PHE A 117 -22.04 -8.39 16.12
N GLU A 118 -23.28 -8.17 16.54
CA GLU A 118 -24.44 -8.36 15.67
C GLU A 118 -24.42 -7.37 14.51
N THR A 119 -25.11 -7.71 13.42
CA THR A 119 -25.20 -6.87 12.23
C THR A 119 -25.85 -5.54 12.59
N SER A 120 -25.15 -4.42 12.43
CA SER A 120 -25.70 -3.10 12.71
C SER A 120 -26.36 -2.57 11.45
N TYR A 121 -27.68 -2.51 11.42
CA TYR A 121 -28.46 -1.91 10.33
C TYR A 121 -28.48 -0.37 10.48
N ASP A 122 -27.33 0.29 10.43
CA ASP A 122 -27.28 1.74 10.67
C ASP A 122 -27.88 2.59 9.53
N ARG A 123 -28.39 1.96 8.45
CA ARG A 123 -29.34 2.59 7.51
C ARG A 123 -30.30 1.56 6.90
N CYS A 124 -31.44 1.37 7.56
CA CYS A 124 -32.80 1.29 7.00
C CYS A 124 -33.74 0.75 8.08
N THR A 125 -34.82 1.47 8.38
CA THR A 125 -35.85 1.07 9.37
C THR A 125 -36.82 0.01 8.84
N GLY A 126 -36.56 -0.56 7.65
CA GLY A 126 -37.35 -1.62 7.05
C GLY A 126 -36.73 -2.99 7.32
N SER A 127 -37.56 -3.97 7.67
CA SER A 127 -37.13 -5.36 7.86
C SER A 127 -36.84 -6.05 6.53
N HIS A 128 -35.72 -5.72 5.90
CA HIS A 128 -35.22 -6.40 4.69
C HIS A 128 -33.70 -6.56 4.72
N HIS A 129 -33.17 -7.46 3.91
CA HIS A 129 -31.73 -7.64 3.74
C HIS A 129 -31.17 -6.47 2.90
N MET A 130 -29.96 -5.99 3.19
CA MET A 130 -29.38 -4.80 2.53
C MET A 130 -29.33 -4.89 0.99
N GLN A 131 -29.29 -6.10 0.44
CA GLN A 131 -29.30 -6.36 -1.01
C GLN A 131 -30.68 -6.17 -1.65
N ASP A 132 -31.74 -6.19 -0.84
CA ASP A 132 -33.14 -6.03 -1.24
C ASP A 132 -33.69 -4.63 -0.89
N CYS A 133 -32.79 -3.66 -0.64
CA CYS A 133 -33.16 -2.28 -0.33
C CYS A 133 -33.50 -1.52 -1.61
N HIS A 134 -34.77 -1.14 -1.75
CA HIS A 134 -35.31 -0.29 -2.83
C HIS A 134 -35.68 1.10 -2.33
#